data_AF-A0A521FJD7-F1
#
_entry.id   AF-A0A521FJD7-F1
#
_cell.length_a   1.000
_cell.length_b   1.000
_cell.length_c   1.000
_cell.angle_alpha   90.00
_cell.angle_beta   90.00
_cell.angle_gamma   90.00
#
_symmetry.space_group_name_H-M   'P 1'
#
loop_
_entity.id
_entity.type
_entity.pdbx_description
1 polymer ?
#
loop_
_entity_poly.entity_id
_entity_poly.type
_entity_poly.pdbx_seq_one_letter_code
_entity_poly.pdbx_strand_id
1 'polypeptide(L)'
;MLYRNYPDFERFGRLLYEKILIEYKERNLFRVRLNAQERYLHFLTNEPELIKRVPLKYIASYLNVTDTSLSRIRRNLQRLVD
;
A
#
# COMPACT_ATOMS: atom_id res chain seq x y z
N MET A 1 -11.34 -14.64 -27.38
CA MET A 1 -11.42 -14.21 -28.79
C MET A 1 -10.79 -12.84 -29.05
N LEU A 2 -10.62 -11.95 -28.06
CA LEU A 2 -9.93 -10.65 -28.25
C LEU A 2 -8.43 -10.79 -28.64
N TYR A 3 -7.65 -11.54 -27.87
CA TYR A 3 -6.21 -11.69 -28.09
C TYR A 3 -5.82 -12.52 -29.34
N ARG A 4 -6.74 -13.33 -29.88
CA ARG A 4 -6.50 -14.01 -31.15
C ARG A 4 -6.63 -13.08 -32.36
N ASN A 5 -7.50 -12.08 -32.26
CA ASN A 5 -7.79 -11.16 -33.37
C ASN A 5 -6.90 -9.91 -33.34
N TYR A 6 -6.28 -9.61 -32.19
CA TYR A 6 -5.42 -8.44 -32.00
C TYR A 6 -4.15 -8.81 -31.20
N PRO A 7 -3.09 -9.30 -31.86
CA PRO A 7 -1.83 -9.70 -31.20
C PRO A 7 -1.15 -8.58 -30.41
N ASP A 8 -1.29 -7.33 -30.85
CA ASP A 8 -0.74 -6.17 -30.12
C ASP A 8 -1.37 -6.00 -28.73
N PHE A 9 -2.67 -6.30 -28.60
CA PHE A 9 -3.36 -6.28 -27.30
C PHE A 9 -2.92 -7.44 -26.40
N GLU A 10 -2.53 -8.58 -26.97
CA GLU A 10 -1.96 -9.69 -26.20
C GLU A 10 -0.61 -9.30 -25.60
N ARG A 11 0.27 -8.68 -26.40
CA ARG A 11 1.54 -8.13 -25.91
C ARG A 11 1.33 -7.03 -24.87
N PHE A 12 0.45 -6.07 -25.13
CA PHE A 12 0.13 -5.01 -24.17
C PHE A 12 -0.42 -5.58 -22.86
N GLY A 13 -1.41 -6.47 -22.94
CA GLY A 13 -2.02 -7.10 -21.78
C GLY A 13 -1.02 -7.90 -20.96
N ARG A 14 -0.12 -8.63 -21.62
CA ARG A 14 0.97 -9.37 -20.96
C ARG A 14 1.92 -8.44 -20.21
N LEU A 15 2.42 -7.38 -20.87
CA LEU A 15 3.33 -6.42 -20.24
C LEU A 15 2.67 -5.67 -19.08
N LEU A 16 1.40 -5.26 -19.25
CA LEU A 16 0.63 -4.63 -18.19
C LEU A 16 0.44 -5.57 -17.00
N TYR A 17 0.07 -6.83 -17.26
CA TYR A 17 -0.13 -7.83 -16.23
C TYR A 17 1.18 -8.15 -15.49
N GLU A 18 2.30 -8.32 -16.20
CA GLU A 18 3.61 -8.54 -15.60
C GLU A 18 3.97 -7.41 -14.64
N LYS A 19 3.81 -6.15 -15.07
CA LYS A 19 4.05 -4.98 -14.23
C LYS A 19 3.17 -4.98 -12.97
N ILE A 20 1.86 -5.14 -13.14
CA ILE A 20 0.90 -5.17 -12.01
C ILE A 20 1.23 -6.31 -11.05
N LEU A 21 1.61 -7.48 -11.57
CA LEU A 21 1.93 -8.65 -10.76
C LEU A 21 3.20 -8.44 -9.93
N ILE A 22 4.22 -7.80 -10.50
CA ILE A 22 5.47 -7.46 -9.77
C ILE A 22 5.14 -6.49 -8.63
N GLU A 23 4.44 -5.39 -8.91
CA GLU A 23 4.04 -4.39 -7.90
C GLU A 23 3.18 -5.03 -6.80
N TYR A 24 2.25 -5.91 -7.19
CA TYR A 24 1.42 -6.66 -6.24
C TYR A 24 2.26 -7.55 -5.33
N LYS A 25 3.23 -8.29 -5.87
CA LYS A 25 4.11 -9.18 -5.08
C LYS A 25 4.94 -8.39 -4.08
N GLU A 26 5.56 -7.28 -4.50
CA GLU A 26 6.35 -6.41 -3.63
C GLU A 26 5.50 -5.86 -2.49
N ARG A 27 4.29 -5.36 -2.81
CA ARG A 27 3.35 -4.86 -1.79
C ARG A 27 2.89 -5.94 -0.81
N ASN A 28 2.73 -7.19 -1.26
CA ASN A 28 2.41 -8.31 -0.37
C ASN A 28 3.59 -8.69 0.52
N LEU A 29 4.80 -8.74 -0.01
CA LEU A 29 6.01 -8.99 0.80
C LEU A 29 6.19 -7.90 1.86
N PHE A 30 5.97 -6.63 1.50
CA PHE A 30 5.95 -5.51 2.44
C PHE A 30 4.95 -5.72 3.58
N ARG A 31 3.75 -6.23 3.28
CA ARG A 31 2.71 -6.53 4.28
C ARG A 31 3.09 -7.66 5.23
N VAL A 32 3.72 -8.72 4.70
CA VAL A 32 4.12 -9.89 5.50
C VAL A 32 5.33 -9.59 6.37
N ARG A 33 6.29 -8.80 5.86
CA ARG A 33 7.55 -8.52 6.54
C ARG A 33 7.44 -7.46 7.63
N LEU A 34 6.55 -6.50 7.48
CA LEU A 34 6.44 -5.36 8.39
C LEU A 34 5.21 -5.46 9.28
N ASN A 35 5.39 -5.15 10.57
CA ASN A 35 4.30 -4.98 11.49
C ASN A 35 3.53 -3.67 11.22
N ALA A 36 2.37 -3.51 11.85
CA ALA A 36 1.49 -2.37 11.61
C ALA A 36 2.15 -0.99 11.85
N GLN A 37 3.02 -0.89 12.86
CA GLN A 37 3.73 0.35 13.18
C GLN A 37 4.79 0.67 12.13
N GLU A 38 5.57 -0.33 11.71
CA GLU A 38 6.57 -0.19 10.65
C GLU A 38 5.92 0.22 9.32
N ARG A 39 4.76 -0.39 8.97
CA ARG A 39 4.00 0.01 7.78
C ARG A 39 3.54 1.46 7.84
N TYR A 40 3.10 1.92 9.02
CA TYR A 40 2.70 3.32 9.19
C TYR A 40 3.89 4.28 9.12
N LEU A 41 5.04 3.92 9.70
CA LEU A 41 6.28 4.71 9.59
C LEU A 41 6.77 4.81 8.14
N HIS A 42 6.76 3.69 7.41
CA HIS A 42 7.08 3.72 5.99
C HIS A 42 6.11 4.60 5.20
N PHE A 43 4.82 4.57 5.52
CA PHE A 43 3.83 5.45 4.89
C PHE A 43 4.08 6.93 5.20
N LEU A 44 4.46 7.26 6.44
CA LEU A 44 4.87 8.60 6.84
C LEU A 44 6.06 9.13 6.03
N THR A 45 7.06 8.28 5.79
CA THR A 45 8.28 8.69 5.09
C THR A 45 8.08 8.81 3.58
N ASN A 46 7.36 7.87 2.97
CA ASN A 46 7.27 7.79 1.50
C ASN A 46 6.08 8.56 0.92
N GLU A 47 5.01 8.74 1.69
CA GLU A 47 3.75 9.35 1.23
C GLU A 47 3.23 10.45 2.19
N PRO A 48 4.07 11.42 2.61
CA PRO A 48 3.70 12.38 3.65
C PRO A 48 2.51 13.27 3.25
N GLU A 49 2.34 13.54 1.97
CA GLU A 49 1.23 14.36 1.46
C GLU A 49 -0.13 13.64 1.54
N LEU A 50 -0.15 12.31 1.40
CA LEU A 50 -1.38 11.53 1.53
C LEU A 50 -1.91 11.55 2.96
N ILE A 51 -1.04 11.58 3.97
CA ILE A 51 -1.45 11.66 5.37
C ILE A 51 -2.22 12.94 5.67
N LYS A 52 -1.87 14.05 5.01
CA LYS A 52 -2.52 15.35 5.19
C LYS A 52 -3.88 15.42 4.49
N ARG A 53 -4.04 14.70 3.38
CA ARG A 53 -5.18 14.86 2.46
C ARG A 53 -6.21 13.73 2.57
N VAL A 54 -5.80 12.56 3.06
CA VAL A 54 -6.65 11.37 3.11
C VAL A 54 -7.18 11.16 4.54
N PRO A 55 -8.49 11.00 4.72
CA PRO A 55 -9.06 10.65 6.01
C PRO A 55 -8.42 9.39 6.62
N LEU A 56 -8.18 9.43 7.93
CA LEU A 56 -7.43 8.38 8.66
C LEU A 56 -8.00 6.97 8.45
N LYS A 57 -9.33 6.83 8.29
CA LYS A 57 -10.00 5.55 8.06
C LYS A 57 -9.55 4.83 6.79
N TYR A 58 -9.24 5.59 5.74
CA TYR A 58 -8.76 5.02 4.48
C TYR A 58 -7.28 4.64 4.57
N ILE A 59 -6.50 5.40 5.35
CA ILE A 59 -5.11 5.06 5.68
C ILE A 59 -5.07 3.75 6.49
N ALA A 60 -5.96 3.60 7.49
CA ALA A 60 -6.07 2.37 8.27
C ALA A 60 -6.39 1.15 7.38
N SER A 61 -7.39 1.28 6.51
CA SER A 61 -7.74 0.25 5.53
C SER A 61 -6.56 -0.09 4.59
N TYR A 62 -5.84 0.92 4.09
CA TYR A 62 -4.67 0.73 3.23
C TYR A 62 -3.56 -0.07 3.93
N LEU A 63 -3.33 0.23 5.22
CA LEU A 63 -2.32 -0.43 6.07
C LEU A 63 -2.78 -1.77 6.66
N ASN A 64 -3.99 -2.23 6.32
CA ASN A 64 -4.64 -3.43 6.85
C ASN A 64 -4.71 -3.43 8.39
N VAL A 65 -5.19 -2.33 8.96
CA VAL A 65 -5.45 -2.20 10.39
C VAL A 65 -6.80 -1.52 10.61
N THR A 66 -7.36 -1.68 11.80
CA THR A 66 -8.54 -0.91 12.21
C THR A 66 -8.16 0.55 12.50
N ASP A 67 -9.13 1.45 12.40
CA ASP A 67 -8.99 2.86 12.78
C ASP A 67 -8.51 3.02 14.23
N THR A 68 -8.98 2.14 15.11
CA THR A 68 -8.58 2.09 16.53
C THR A 68 -7.12 1.66 16.69
N SER A 69 -6.66 0.66 15.93
CA SER A 69 -5.27 0.20 15.94
C SER A 69 -4.33 1.29 15.41
N LEU A 70 -4.69 1.93 14.30
CA LEU A 70 -3.91 3.03 13.74
C LEU A 70 -3.83 4.23 14.70
N SER A 71 -4.94 4.55 15.37
CA SER A 71 -4.97 5.61 16.39
C SER A 71 -4.04 5.32 17.57
N ARG A 72 -3.97 4.05 18.02
CA ARG A 72 -3.03 3.62 19.07
C ARG A 72 -1.58 3.74 18.61
N ILE A 73 -1.27 3.29 17.38
CA ILE A 73 0.08 3.40 16.79
C ILE A 73 0.54 4.86 16.77
N ARG A 74 -0.31 5.78 16.31
CA ARG A 74 -0.01 7.22 16.26
C ARG A 74 0.29 7.80 17.64
N ARG A 75 -0.52 7.46 18.64
CA ARG A 75 -0.32 7.93 20.02
C ARG A 75 0.99 7.41 20.62
N ASN A 76 1.33 6.15 20.38
CA ASN A 76 2.57 5.55 20.86
C ASN A 76 3.80 6.23 20.23
N LEU A 77 3.74 6.54 18.93
CA LEU A 77 4.82 7.24 18.24
C LEU A 77 5.01 8.67 18.74
N GLN A 78 3.94 9.40 19.04
CA GLN A 78 4.05 10.74 19.64
C GLN A 78 4.78 10.73 20.98
N ARG A 79 4.45 9.77 21.86
CA ARG A 79 5.09 9.62 23.19
C ARG A 79 6.56 9.23 23.16
N LEU A 80 7.08 8.72 22.05
CA LEU A 80 8.50 8.35 21.92
C LEU A 80 9.38 9.54 21.49
N VAL A 81 8.76 10.66 21.12
CA VAL A 81 9.44 11.89 20.69
C VAL A 81 9.47 12.95 21.81
N ASP A 82 8.69 12.73 22.87
CA ASP A 82 8.66 13.52 24.11
C ASP A 82 9.71 13.01 25.13
#